data_AF-A0A4Q2QQ49-F1
#
_entry.id   AF-A0A4Q2QQ49-F1
#
_cell.length_a   1.000
_cell.length_b   1.000
_cell.length_c   1.000
_cell.angle_alpha   90.00
_cell.angle_beta   90.00
_cell.angle_gamma   90.00
#
_symmetry.space_group_name_H-M   'P 1'
#
loop_
_entity.id
_entity.type
_entity.pdbx_description
1 polymer ?
#
loop_
_entity_poly.entity_id
_entity_poly.type
_entity_poly.pdbx_seq_one_letter_code
_entity_poly.pdbx_strand_id
1 'polypeptide(L)' 'MSANENNLIWIDLEMTGLDPERDRIIEIATLVTDANLNILAEG' A
#
# COMPACT_ATOMS: atom_id res chain seq x y z
N MET A 1 -14.22 -0.97 -14.28
CA MET A 1 -13.04 -1.85 -14.36
C MET A 1 -13.30 -3.03 -13.46
N SER A 2 -13.17 -4.26 -13.94
CA SER A 2 -13.28 -5.46 -13.09
C SER A 2 -12.01 -5.59 -12.25
N ALA A 3 -12.16 -5.81 -10.94
CA ALA A 3 -11.04 -6.19 -10.11
C ALA A 3 -10.46 -7.53 -10.62
N ASN A 4 -9.15 -7.57 -10.85
CA ASN A 4 -8.44 -8.80 -11.17
C ASN A 4 -7.84 -9.34 -9.86
N GLU A 5 -8.17 -10.58 -9.52
CA GLU A 5 -7.71 -11.26 -8.30
C GLU A 5 -6.19 -11.43 -8.21
N ASN A 6 -5.49 -11.32 -9.34
CA ASN A 6 -4.03 -11.39 -9.42
C ASN A 6 -3.34 -10.03 -9.29
N ASN A 7 -4.10 -8.93 -9.15
CA ASN A 7 -3.50 -7.64 -8.89
C ASN A 7 -2.88 -7.62 -7.50
N LEU A 8 -1.76 -6.92 -7.37
CA LEU A 8 -1.03 -6.76 -6.12
C LEU A 8 -1.30 -5.37 -5.55
N ILE A 9 -1.56 -5.32 -4.25
CA ILE A 9 -1.65 -4.07 -3.49
C ILE A 9 -0.36 -3.93 -2.70
N TRP A 10 0.37 -2.86 -3.00
CA TRP A 10 1.56 -2.45 -2.28
C TRP A 10 1.15 -1.39 -1.26
N ILE A 11 1.74 -1.45 -0.08
CA ILE A 11 1.51 -0.51 1.00
C ILE A 11 2.83 -0.18 1.69
N ASP A 12 3.04 1.09 1.94
CA ASP A 12 4.12 1.60 2.78
C ASP A 12 3.55 2.56 3.82
N LEU A 13 4.11 2.52 5.03
CA LEU A 13 3.63 3.27 6.18
C LEU A 13 4.80 3.98 6.86
N GLU A 14 4.59 5.26 7.15
CA GLU A 14 5.47 6.01 8.06
C GLU A 14 4.76 6.20 9.40
N MET A 15 5.51 5.99 10.49
CA MET A 15 5.00 6.03 11.85
C MET A 15 5.82 6.98 12.73
N THR A 16 5.22 7.44 13.82
CA THR A 16 5.95 8.24 14.83
C THR A 16 7.03 7.44 15.57
N GLY A 17 6.96 6.11 15.52
CA GLY A 17 7.87 5.19 16.21
C GLY A 17 7.53 3.73 15.91
N LEU A 18 8.09 2.80 16.70
CA LEU A 18 8.05 1.36 16.45
C LEU A 18 7.08 0.58 17.37
N ASP A 19 6.37 1.25 18.28
CA ASP A 19 5.41 0.62 19.20
C ASP A 19 3.96 0.90 18.76
N PRO A 20 3.25 -0.05 18.15
CA PRO A 20 1.89 0.17 17.61
C PRO A 20 0.85 0.59 18.65
N GLU A 21 1.01 0.24 19.93
CA GLU A 21 0.07 0.63 20.98
C GLU A 21 0.20 2.13 21.31
N ARG A 22 1.42 2.68 21.16
CA ARG A 22 1.77 4.06 21.54
C ARG A 22 1.87 5.01 20.36
N ASP A 23 2.50 4.54 19.29
CA ASP A 23 2.78 5.29 18.08
C ASP A 23 1.60 5.29 17.11
N ARG A 24 1.63 6.21 16.14
CA ARG A 24 0.56 6.38 15.16
C ARG A 24 1.15 6.46 13.74
N ILE A 25 0.35 6.03 12.78
CA ILE A 25 0.63 6.22 11.35
C ILE A 25 0.50 7.72 11.04
N ILE A 26 1.48 8.27 10.33
CA ILE A 26 1.49 9.68 9.90
C ILE A 26 1.40 9.82 8.38
N GLU A 27 1.78 8.78 7.62
CA GLU A 27 1.67 8.75 6.17
C GLU A 27 1.34 7.33 5.70
N ILE A 28 0.58 7.24 4.61
CA ILE A 28 0.24 5.99 3.93
C ILE A 28 0.48 6.23 2.44
N ALA A 29 1.23 5.34 1.80
CA ALA A 29 1.37 5.29 0.35
C ALA A 29 0.89 3.92 -0.16
N THR A 30 0.13 3.94 -1.25
CA THR A 30 -0.44 2.76 -1.89
C THR A 30 -0.18 2.74 -3.39
N LEU A 31 0.05 1.55 -3.91
CA LEU A 31 0.26 1.30 -5.34
C LEU A 31 -0.42 -0.01 -5.70
N VAL A 32 -1.13 -0.03 -6.84
CA VAL A 32 -1.71 -1.25 -7.40
C VAL A 32 -0.92 -1.63 -8.65
N THR A 33 -0.45 -2.87 -8.71
CA THR A 33 0.21 -3.42 -9.90
C THR A 33 -0.51 -4.66 -10.42
N ASP A 34 -0.27 -5.03 -11.67
CA ASP A 34 -0.58 -6.37 -12.16
C ASP A 34 0.47 -7.40 -11.67
N ALA A 35 0.29 -8.68 -12.02
CA ALA A 35 1.21 -9.76 -11.65
C ALA A 35 2.61 -9.64 -12.28
N ASN A 36 2.77 -8.81 -13.32
CA ASN A 36 4.05 -8.52 -13.96
C ASN A 36 4.67 -7.21 -13.46
N LEU A 37 4.12 -6.63 -12.39
CA LEU A 37 4.58 -5.39 -11.76
C LEU A 37 4.36 -4.12 -12.58
N ASN A 38 3.47 -4.15 -13.58
CA ASN A 38 3.06 -2.91 -14.26
C ASN A 38 2.11 -2.11 -13.36
N ILE A 39 2.33 -0.79 -13.26
CA ILE A 39 1.52 0.11 -12.44
C ILE A 39 0.13 0.27 -13.04
N LEU A 40 -0.90 0.08 -12.21
CA LEU A 40 -2.32 0.23 -12.55
C LEU A 40 -2.95 1.47 -11.90
N ALA A 41 -2.56 1.80 -10.67
CA ALA A 41 -3.05 2.97 -9.93
C ALA A 41 -2.12 3.31 -8.75
N GLU A 42 -2.12 4.58 -8.32
CA GLU A 42 -1.33 5.14 -7.21
C GLU A 42 -2.27 5.92 -6.27
N GLY A 43 -1.97 5.98 -4.96
CA GLY A 43 -2.79 6.71 -3.98
C GLY A 43 -2.16 6.87 -2.60
#